data_AF-A0A2R7QYW3-F1
#
_entry.id   AF-A0A2R7QYW3-F1
#
_cell.length_a   1.000
_cell.length_b   1.000
_cell.length_c   1.000
_cell.angle_alpha   90.00
_cell.angle_beta   90.00
_cell.angle_gamma   90.00
#
_symmetry.space_group_name_H-M   'P 1'
#
loop_
_entity.id
_entity.type
_entity.pdbx_description
1 polymer ?
#
loop_
_entity_poly.entity_id
_entity_poly.type
_entity_poly.pdbx_seq_one_letter_code
_entity_poly.pdbx_strand_id
1 'polypeptide(L)'
;TLAWDGGDVTSIFASLFNVEGPSYKFFDLPLANYGSANYDSVVDADGTVVGYSMFTGYSANERRALSLATIDPNVPEGTELKVVWGEPDGGTSKAAVEPHEQTEVRAVVSPVPYSSVARATYQGGWRTNYKSA
;
A
#
# COMPACT_ATOMS: atom_id res chain seq x y z
N THR A 1 -4.43 -4.49 -9.40
CA THR A 1 -4.46 -3.17 -8.73
C THR A 1 -4.57 -3.38 -7.24
N LEU A 2 -3.95 -2.54 -6.41
CA LEU A 2 -4.18 -2.50 -4.98
C LEU A 2 -5.01 -1.26 -4.64
N ALA A 3 -6.17 -1.46 -4.00
CA ALA A 3 -7.05 -0.38 -3.57
C ALA A 3 -6.81 -0.08 -2.08
N TRP A 4 -6.21 1.07 -1.79
CA TRP A 4 -5.74 1.41 -0.45
C TRP A 4 -6.91 1.79 0.46
N ASP A 5 -6.80 1.45 1.74
CA ASP A 5 -7.79 1.78 2.76
C ASP A 5 -7.83 3.30 3.00
N GLY A 6 -9.04 3.85 2.99
CA GLY A 6 -9.23 5.29 3.13
C GLY A 6 -8.80 5.82 4.50
N GLY A 7 -9.02 5.04 5.57
CA GLY A 7 -8.64 5.43 6.93
C GLY A 7 -7.12 5.51 7.09
N ASP A 8 -6.42 4.52 6.55
CA ASP A 8 -4.95 4.48 6.57
C ASP A 8 -4.35 5.64 5.74
N VAL A 9 -4.90 5.90 4.55
CA VAL A 9 -4.49 7.04 3.72
C VAL A 9 -4.77 8.37 4.42
N THR A 10 -5.93 8.54 5.07
CA THR A 10 -6.20 9.77 5.83
C THR A 10 -5.27 9.92 7.02
N SER A 11 -4.80 8.82 7.62
CA SER A 11 -3.81 8.86 8.71
C SER A 11 -2.46 9.35 8.22
N ILE A 12 -2.05 8.99 6.98
CA ILE A 12 -0.87 9.56 6.32
C ILE A 12 -1.01 11.08 6.19
N PHE A 13 -2.12 11.59 5.66
CA PHE A 13 -2.32 13.03 5.54
C PHE A 13 -2.45 13.75 6.89
N ALA A 14 -3.12 13.13 7.87
CA ALA A 14 -3.25 13.70 9.21
C ALA A 14 -1.89 13.88 9.89
N SER A 15 -0.94 12.98 9.63
CA SER A 15 0.41 13.04 10.20
C SER A 15 1.17 14.33 9.85
N LEU A 16 0.90 14.91 8.68
CA LEU A 16 1.51 16.19 8.24
C LEU A 16 1.20 17.36 9.18
N PHE A 17 0.10 17.27 9.94
CA PHE A 17 -0.37 18.31 10.83
C PHE A 17 -0.25 17.93 12.32
N ASN A 18 0.26 16.74 12.61
CA ASN A 18 0.47 16.27 13.97
C ASN A 18 1.93 16.51 14.40
N VAL A 19 2.19 17.70 14.96
CA VAL A 19 3.56 18.13 15.31
C VAL A 19 4.24 17.28 16.39
N GLU A 20 3.47 16.53 17.18
CA GLU A 20 3.98 15.64 18.22
C GLU A 20 3.94 14.15 17.83
N GLY A 21 3.31 13.83 16.70
CA GLY A 21 3.11 12.45 16.25
C GLY A 21 4.17 11.96 15.26
N PRO A 22 4.05 10.71 14.81
CA PRO A 22 4.87 10.22 13.70
C PRO A 22 4.57 11.06 12.46
N SER A 23 5.60 11.31 11.65
CA SER A 23 5.47 11.91 10.33
C SER A 23 5.61 10.82 9.28
N TYR A 24 4.53 10.42 8.62
CA TYR A 24 4.59 9.40 7.58
C TYR A 24 5.05 10.01 6.25
N LYS A 25 5.56 9.17 5.34
CA LYS A 25 5.97 9.61 4.00
C LYS A 25 4.84 10.38 3.33
N PHE A 26 5.14 11.58 2.83
CA PHE A 26 4.21 12.41 2.09
C PHE A 26 3.70 11.67 0.85
N PHE A 27 2.37 11.62 0.72
CA PHE A 27 1.64 11.02 -0.40
C PHE A 27 1.13 12.14 -1.30
N ASP A 28 1.86 12.46 -2.37
CA ASP A 28 1.46 13.52 -3.30
C ASP A 28 0.25 13.10 -4.15
N LEU A 29 -0.52 14.09 -4.62
CA LEU A 29 -1.74 13.88 -5.41
C LEU A 29 -1.64 14.60 -6.76
N PRO A 30 -1.95 13.93 -7.90
CA PRO A 30 -2.52 12.59 -8.00
C PRO A 30 -1.47 11.46 -8.10
N LEU A 31 -0.18 11.77 -8.13
CA LEU A 31 0.89 10.80 -8.35
C LEU A 31 1.92 10.88 -7.21
N ALA A 32 2.03 9.80 -6.45
CA ALA A 32 2.82 9.75 -5.21
C ALA A 32 4.22 9.14 -5.39
N ASN A 33 4.64 8.86 -6.62
CA ASN A 33 5.98 8.33 -6.90
C ASN A 33 7.05 9.38 -6.59
N TYR A 34 8.14 8.98 -5.92
CA TYR A 34 9.26 9.86 -5.58
C TYR A 34 10.63 9.27 -6.00
N GLY A 35 10.62 8.34 -6.95
CA GLY A 35 11.80 7.81 -7.62
C GLY A 35 11.51 7.47 -9.09
N SER A 36 12.57 7.26 -9.87
CA SER A 36 12.43 6.82 -11.28
C SER A 36 11.82 5.42 -11.40
N ALA A 37 11.99 4.60 -10.37
CA ALA A 37 11.35 3.31 -10.22
C ALA A 37 10.92 3.14 -8.75
N ASN A 38 9.72 2.59 -8.53
CA ASN A 38 9.12 2.44 -7.21
C ASN A 38 8.99 0.95 -6.89
N TYR A 39 9.29 0.58 -5.65
CA TYR A 39 9.26 -0.82 -5.18
C TYR A 39 8.88 -0.85 -3.69
N ASP A 40 7.62 -0.57 -3.40
CA ASP A 40 7.09 -0.68 -2.03
C ASP A 40 6.74 -2.14 -1.76
N SER A 41 7.18 -2.66 -0.61
CA SER A 41 6.89 -4.05 -0.23
C SER A 41 5.39 -4.23 0.00
N VAL A 42 4.83 -5.30 -0.60
CA VAL A 42 3.47 -5.76 -0.33
C VAL A 42 3.58 -6.98 0.55
N VAL A 43 3.03 -6.92 1.75
CA VAL A 43 3.12 -7.97 2.76
C VAL A 43 1.74 -8.54 3.09
N ASP A 44 1.71 -9.82 3.46
CA ASP A 44 0.52 -10.48 3.99
C ASP A 44 0.32 -10.21 5.50
N ALA A 45 -0.67 -10.88 6.09
CA ALA A 45 -0.99 -10.73 7.51
C ALA A 45 0.15 -11.16 8.44
N ASP A 46 0.99 -12.11 8.00
CA ASP A 46 2.12 -12.64 8.76
C ASP A 46 3.41 -11.84 8.53
N GLY A 47 3.35 -10.77 7.73
CA GLY A 47 4.50 -9.93 7.39
C GLY A 47 5.40 -10.51 6.30
N THR A 48 4.96 -11.57 5.61
CA THR A 48 5.71 -12.12 4.48
C THR A 48 5.55 -11.23 3.26
N VAL A 49 6.65 -10.86 2.61
CA VAL A 49 6.60 -10.15 1.32
C VAL A 49 6.02 -11.07 0.25
N VAL A 50 4.90 -10.66 -0.32
CA VAL A 50 4.16 -11.37 -1.37
C VAL A 50 4.10 -10.57 -2.67
N GLY A 51 4.78 -9.42 -2.76
CA GLY A 51 4.84 -8.63 -3.98
C GLY A 51 5.44 -7.25 -3.81
N TYR A 52 5.33 -6.46 -4.88
CA TYR A 52 5.84 -5.10 -4.95
C TYR A 52 4.82 -4.17 -5.61
N SER A 53 4.55 -3.03 -4.96
CA SER A 53 3.80 -1.92 -5.52
C SER A 53 4.77 -0.99 -6.26
N MET A 54 4.47 -0.69 -7.52
CA MET A 54 5.42 -0.11 -8.47
C MET A 54 4.99 1.25 -9.05
N PHE A 55 3.74 1.64 -8.82
CA PHE A 55 3.20 2.92 -9.27
C PHE A 55 2.04 3.31 -8.38
N THR A 56 2.15 4.43 -7.66
CA THR A 56 1.24 4.79 -6.57
C THR A 56 0.64 6.17 -6.80
N GLY A 57 -0.66 6.33 -6.58
CA GLY A 57 -1.34 7.60 -6.75
C GLY A 57 -2.80 7.58 -6.31
N TYR A 58 -3.54 8.59 -6.74
CA TYR A 58 -4.95 8.79 -6.41
C TYR A 58 -5.78 8.96 -7.66
N SER A 59 -6.90 8.24 -7.73
CA SER A 59 -7.93 8.43 -8.74
C SER A 59 -9.06 9.29 -8.18
N ALA A 60 -9.25 10.47 -8.77
CA ALA A 60 -10.38 11.33 -8.44
C ALA A 60 -11.74 10.73 -8.85
N ASN A 61 -11.76 9.92 -9.91
CA ASN A 61 -12.96 9.24 -10.38
C ASN A 61 -13.45 8.21 -9.35
N GLU A 62 -12.51 7.49 -8.73
CA GLU A 62 -12.80 6.43 -7.76
C GLU A 62 -12.81 6.95 -6.32
N ARG A 63 -12.29 8.17 -6.11
CA ARG A 63 -12.01 8.78 -4.81
C ARG A 63 -11.18 7.85 -3.92
N ARG A 64 -10.14 7.26 -4.51
CA ARG A 64 -9.29 6.22 -3.90
C ARG A 64 -7.82 6.42 -4.22
N ALA A 65 -6.98 6.19 -3.22
CA ALA A 65 -5.58 5.89 -3.46
C ALA A 65 -5.48 4.47 -4.03
N LEU A 66 -4.69 4.32 -5.08
CA LEU A 66 -4.50 3.10 -5.84
C LEU A 66 -3.02 2.91 -6.11
N SER A 67 -2.59 1.66 -6.21
CA SER A 67 -1.31 1.34 -6.82
C SER A 67 -1.36 0.17 -7.79
N LEU A 68 -0.43 0.18 -8.75
CA LEU A 68 -0.16 -0.95 -9.63
C LEU A 68 0.93 -1.80 -8.99
N ALA A 69 0.69 -3.10 -8.88
CA ALA A 69 1.56 -4.02 -8.19
C ALA A 69 1.68 -5.34 -8.95
N THR A 70 2.81 -6.00 -8.77
CA THR A 70 2.99 -7.42 -9.06
C THR A 70 3.00 -8.17 -7.73
N ILE A 71 2.21 -9.24 -7.61
CA ILE A 71 2.06 -10.04 -6.38
C ILE A 71 2.09 -11.53 -6.71
N ASP A 72 2.26 -12.37 -5.69
CA ASP A 72 2.19 -13.83 -5.80
C ASP A 72 0.87 -14.25 -6.51
N PRO A 73 0.95 -15.05 -7.58
CA PRO A 73 -0.23 -15.43 -8.38
C PRO A 73 -1.26 -16.24 -7.61
N ASN A 74 -0.92 -16.79 -6.45
CA ASN A 74 -1.84 -17.53 -5.60
C ASN A 74 -2.69 -16.64 -4.69
N VAL A 75 -2.40 -15.33 -4.63
CA VAL A 75 -3.19 -14.38 -3.85
C VAL A 75 -4.50 -14.07 -4.59
N PRO A 76 -5.68 -14.41 -4.03
CA PRO A 76 -6.95 -14.14 -4.69
C PRO A 76 -7.29 -12.64 -4.73
N GLU A 77 -8.07 -12.23 -5.74
CA GLU A 77 -8.75 -10.94 -5.71
C GLU A 77 -9.67 -10.82 -4.48
N GLY A 78 -9.83 -9.60 -3.96
CA GLY A 78 -10.57 -9.32 -2.73
C GLY A 78 -9.78 -9.54 -1.44
N THR A 79 -8.59 -10.14 -1.52
CA THR A 79 -7.67 -10.29 -0.37
C THR A 79 -7.19 -8.93 0.11
N GLU A 80 -7.20 -8.70 1.43
CA GLU A 80 -6.51 -7.58 2.05
C GLU A 80 -5.03 -7.95 2.28
N LEU A 81 -4.15 -7.12 1.74
CA LEU A 81 -2.70 -7.11 1.99
C LEU A 81 -2.34 -5.78 2.66
N LYS A 82 -1.05 -5.58 2.96
CA LYS A 82 -0.54 -4.29 3.42
C LYS A 82 0.59 -3.83 2.49
N VAL A 83 0.57 -2.56 2.10
CA VAL A 83 1.70 -1.90 1.42
C VAL A 83 2.52 -1.20 2.48
N VAL A 84 3.82 -1.48 2.55
CA VAL A 84 4.75 -0.75 3.42
C VAL A 84 5.05 0.59 2.75
N TRP A 85 4.48 1.67 3.27
CA TRP A 85 4.60 3.01 2.73
C TRP A 85 5.70 3.80 3.42
N GLY A 86 6.56 4.42 2.61
CA GLY A 86 7.78 5.07 3.06
C GLY A 86 9.00 4.14 3.06
N GLU A 87 10.14 4.72 3.38
CA GLU A 87 11.46 4.11 3.38
C GLU A 87 11.95 3.89 4.81
N PRO A 88 12.76 2.84 5.06
CA PRO A 88 13.28 2.56 6.38
C PRO A 88 14.27 3.64 6.87
N ASP A 89 14.60 3.59 8.16
CA ASP A 89 15.69 4.36 8.78
C ASP A 89 15.58 5.89 8.61
N GLY A 90 14.35 6.41 8.50
CA GLY A 90 14.09 7.85 8.38
C GLY A 90 14.05 8.37 6.94
N GLY A 91 14.25 7.52 5.94
CA GLY A 91 14.30 7.90 4.53
C GLY A 91 15.70 7.90 3.94
N THR A 92 15.80 7.57 2.65
CA THR A 92 17.06 7.65 1.90
C THR A 92 17.46 9.09 1.60
N SER A 93 18.67 9.29 1.07
CA SER A 93 19.20 10.61 0.67
C SER A 93 18.64 11.16 -0.66
N LYS A 94 17.56 10.59 -1.20
CA LYS A 94 16.92 11.11 -2.42
C LYS A 94 16.34 12.50 -2.15
N ALA A 95 16.53 13.43 -3.09
CA ALA A 95 16.06 14.81 -2.94
C ALA A 95 14.53 14.94 -2.75
N ALA A 96 13.75 13.96 -3.22
CA ALA A 96 12.29 13.91 -3.07
C ALA A 96 11.83 13.23 -1.77
N VAL A 97 12.75 12.90 -0.86
CA VAL A 97 12.46 12.20 0.40
C VAL A 97 12.75 13.13 1.58
N GLU A 98 11.67 13.55 2.25
CA GLU A 98 11.70 14.17 3.56
C GLU A 98 11.90 13.13 4.68
N PRO A 99 12.38 13.53 5.88
CA PRO A 99 12.42 12.64 7.03
C PRO A 99 11.02 12.11 7.38
N HIS A 100 10.89 10.79 7.54
CA HIS A 100 9.61 10.16 7.84
C HIS A 100 9.75 8.79 8.52
N GLU A 101 8.65 8.30 9.09
CA GLU A 101 8.48 6.94 9.58
C GLU A 101 7.67 6.09 8.59
N GLN A 102 7.94 4.79 8.54
CA GLN A 102 7.15 3.86 7.73
C GLN A 102 5.80 3.57 8.37
N THR A 103 4.82 3.27 7.52
CA THR A 103 3.53 2.72 7.96
C THR A 103 3.09 1.60 7.05
N GLU A 104 2.31 0.66 7.59
CA GLU A 104 1.65 -0.36 6.80
C GLU A 104 0.24 0.12 6.42
N VAL A 105 -0.05 0.19 5.13
CA VAL A 105 -1.34 0.63 4.59
C VAL A 105 -2.11 -0.57 4.07
N ARG A 106 -3.29 -0.85 4.63
CA ARG A 106 -4.16 -1.92 4.13
C ARG A 106 -4.55 -1.62 2.68
N ALA A 107 -4.51 -2.65 1.84
CA ALA A 107 -4.91 -2.53 0.45
C ALA A 107 -5.57 -3.82 -0.06
N VAL A 108 -6.69 -3.67 -0.76
CA VAL A 108 -7.47 -4.78 -1.32
C VAL A 108 -7.01 -5.09 -2.75
N VAL A 109 -6.65 -6.36 -2.99
CA VAL A 109 -6.34 -6.86 -4.34
C VAL A 109 -7.57 -6.73 -5.23
N SER A 110 -7.42 -6.01 -6.33
CA SER A 110 -8.50 -5.66 -7.27
C SER A 110 -8.05 -5.91 -8.72
N PRO A 111 -8.99 -6.07 -9.67
CA PRO A 111 -8.70 -6.28 -11.08
C PRO A 111 -7.79 -5.21 -11.71
N VAL A 112 -7.21 -5.56 -12.84
CA VAL A 112 -6.51 -4.63 -13.74
C VAL A 112 -7.08 -4.81 -15.17
N PRO A 113 -7.79 -3.82 -15.75
CA PRO A 113 -8.07 -2.46 -15.25
C PRO A 113 -8.87 -2.43 -13.94
N TYR A 114 -8.73 -1.34 -13.17
CA TYR A 114 -9.40 -1.21 -11.88
C TYR A 114 -10.92 -1.23 -12.01
N SER A 115 -11.57 -1.97 -11.11
CA SER A 115 -12.99 -1.88 -10.80
C SER A 115 -13.19 -2.10 -9.31
N SER A 116 -14.28 -1.58 -8.75
CA SER A 116 -14.60 -1.79 -7.34
C SER A 116 -14.93 -3.26 -7.07
N VAL A 117 -14.22 -3.88 -6.13
CA VAL A 117 -14.49 -5.24 -5.66
C VAL A 117 -15.00 -5.22 -4.21
N ALA A 118 -15.87 -6.17 -3.86
CA ALA A 118 -16.24 -6.40 -2.47
C ALA A 118 -15.05 -7.02 -1.73
N ARG A 119 -14.72 -6.48 -0.55
CA ARG A 119 -13.66 -7.03 0.31
C ARG A 119 -14.06 -8.42 0.80
N ALA A 120 -13.18 -9.41 0.60
CA ALA A 120 -13.35 -10.74 1.19
C ALA A 120 -12.79 -10.75 2.62
N THR A 121 -13.48 -11.41 3.55
CA THR A 121 -13.01 -11.56 4.94
C THR A 121 -12.52 -12.99 5.13
N TYR A 122 -11.22 -13.18 5.35
CA TYR A 122 -10.62 -14.49 5.65
C TYR A 122 -10.19 -14.54 7.12
N GLN A 123 -10.84 -15.39 7.91
CA GLN A 123 -10.41 -15.67 9.28
C GLN A 123 -9.11 -16.49 9.22
N GLY A 124 -7.97 -15.90 9.61
CA GLY A 124 -6.65 -16.55 9.59
C GLY A 124 -5.78 -16.23 8.37
N GLY A 125 -6.09 -15.20 7.58
CA GLY A 125 -5.31 -14.83 6.40
C GLY A 125 -5.54 -15.77 5.21
N TRP A 126 -5.24 -15.33 3.99
CA TRP A 126 -5.51 -16.12 2.77
C TRP A 126 -4.73 -17.45 2.72
N ARG A 127 -3.60 -17.52 3.43
CA ARG A 127 -2.70 -18.69 3.47
C ARG A 127 -3.19 -19.85 4.34
N THR A 128 -4.15 -19.66 5.25
CA THR A 128 -4.62 -20.78 6.10
C THR A 128 -5.27 -21.93 5.33
N ASN A 129 -5.68 -21.68 4.08
CA ASN A 129 -6.21 -22.72 3.19
C ASN A 129 -5.20 -23.19 2.12
N TYR A 130 -3.98 -22.67 2.11
CA TYR A 130 -2.97 -23.03 1.11
C TYR A 130 -2.24 -24.31 1.55
N LYS A 131 -2.49 -25.43 0.85
CA LYS A 131 -1.63 -26.62 0.92
C LYS A 131 -0.62 -26.53 -0.21
N SER A 132 0.66 -26.42 0.14
CA SER A 132 1.76 -26.62 -0.81
C SER A 132 1.61 -28.00 -1.46
N ALA A 133 1.58 -28.04 -2.80
CA ALA A 133 1.71 -29.28 -3.56
C ALA A 133 3.18 -29.70 -3.64
#